data_AF-A0A8T5DWS0-F1
#
_entry.id   AF-A0A8T5DWS0-F1
#
_cell.length_a   1.000
_cell.length_b   1.000
_cell.length_c   1.000
_cell.angle_alpha   90.00
_cell.angle_beta   90.00
_cell.angle_gamma   90.00
#
_symmetry.space_group_name_H-M   'P 1'
#
loop_
_entity.id
_entity.type
_entity.pdbx_description
1 polymer ?
#
loop_
_entity_poly.entity_id
_entity_poly.type
_entity_poly.pdbx_seq_one_letter_code
_entity_poly.pdbx_strand_id
1 'polypeptide(L)'
;MTAYKICTPGMITKPRTDILAKQGAFTFHYGSTDPEIRTLTSWLLTNSTNRKHLAKLIPKLWKRHGREDLKLVGLLLANLSSEDLGENPWITLIHLFNDSEPLETILEIAEEMNRSENKIPDDEWLIAMAEQSSLWHQIALLFISIREQGAGDLEHLITTAPSGGELFEKIRKRLLTSNNSNAA
;
A
#
# COMPACT_ATOMS: atom_id res chain seq x y z
N MET A 1 -18.82 -28.71 11.12
CA MET A 1 -19.43 -28.17 9.88
C MET A 1 -20.11 -26.81 10.06
N THR A 2 -20.07 -26.20 11.25
CA THR A 2 -20.78 -24.94 11.56
C THR A 2 -19.97 -23.69 11.17
N ALA A 3 -18.63 -23.75 11.21
CA ALA A 3 -17.76 -22.62 10.84
C ALA A 3 -17.90 -22.21 9.35
N TYR A 4 -18.05 -23.19 8.46
CA TYR A 4 -18.21 -22.96 7.01
C TYR A 4 -19.50 -22.18 6.66
N LYS A 5 -20.54 -22.27 7.51
CA LYS A 5 -21.81 -21.54 7.32
C LYS A 5 -21.77 -20.10 7.84
N ILE A 6 -20.89 -19.80 8.79
CA ILE A 6 -20.77 -18.45 9.39
C ILE A 6 -19.93 -17.53 8.48
N CYS A 7 -18.92 -18.08 7.79
CA CYS A 7 -18.04 -17.32 6.90
C CYS A 7 -18.59 -17.10 5.48
N THR A 8 -19.84 -17.49 5.19
CA THR A 8 -20.47 -17.28 3.87
C THR A 8 -21.76 -16.46 3.94
N PRO A 9 -21.74 -15.19 4.37
CA PRO A 9 -22.68 -14.22 3.85
C PRO A 9 -22.17 -13.76 2.48
N GLY A 10 -22.55 -14.50 1.43
CA GLY A 10 -22.39 -14.06 0.05
C GLY A 10 -20.97 -14.22 -0.53
N MET A 11 -20.64 -15.43 -0.99
CA MET A 11 -19.84 -15.55 -2.22
C MET A 11 -20.68 -15.00 -3.37
N ILE A 12 -20.86 -13.68 -3.42
CA ILE A 12 -21.39 -12.99 -4.59
C ILE A 12 -20.16 -12.81 -5.48
N THR A 13 -19.86 -13.83 -6.28
CA THR A 13 -19.08 -13.64 -7.51
C THR A 13 -19.95 -12.85 -8.49
N LYS A 14 -20.20 -11.57 -8.19
CA LYS A 14 -20.63 -10.62 -9.21
C LYS A 14 -19.51 -9.60 -9.30
N PRO A 15 -18.75 -9.56 -10.40
CA PRO A 15 -17.91 -8.42 -10.67
C PRO A 15 -18.89 -7.22 -10.78
N ARG A 16 -18.89 -6.37 -9.76
CA ARG A 16 -19.61 -5.08 -9.78
C ARG A 16 -18.71 -3.95 -10.26
N THR A 17 -17.52 -4.28 -10.76
CA THR A 17 -16.66 -3.33 -11.45
C THR A 17 -16.90 -3.51 -12.93
N ASP A 18 -17.44 -2.46 -13.54
CA ASP A 18 -17.49 -2.27 -14.99
C ASP A 18 -16.11 -2.64 -15.58
N ILE A 19 -16.07 -3.68 -16.42
CA ILE A 19 -14.85 -4.19 -17.06
C ILE A 19 -14.54 -3.27 -18.25
N LEU A 20 -14.27 -1.99 -17.95
CA LEU A 20 -13.73 -1.01 -18.89
C LEU A 20 -12.32 -0.56 -18.51
N ALA A 21 -11.83 -0.91 -17.31
CA ALA A 21 -10.46 -0.60 -16.89
C ALA A 21 -9.47 -1.56 -17.55
N LYS A 22 -8.94 -1.18 -18.72
CA LYS A 22 -7.94 -1.94 -19.47
C LYS A 22 -6.54 -1.98 -18.85
N GLN A 23 -6.30 -1.35 -17.70
CA GLN A 23 -5.01 -1.40 -16.98
C GLN A 23 -5.25 -1.30 -15.47
N GLY A 24 -4.58 -2.15 -14.67
CA GLY A 24 -4.58 -2.07 -13.20
C GLY A 24 -5.82 -2.61 -12.47
N ALA A 25 -6.63 -3.46 -13.10
CA ALA A 25 -7.77 -4.08 -12.40
C ALA A 25 -7.32 -5.25 -11.52
N PHE A 26 -7.90 -5.38 -10.31
CA PHE A 26 -7.73 -6.56 -9.46
C PHE A 26 -8.13 -7.84 -10.21
N THR A 27 -7.44 -8.94 -9.95
CA THR A 27 -7.75 -10.25 -10.56
C THR A 27 -9.10 -10.79 -10.08
N PHE A 28 -9.51 -10.47 -8.85
CA PHE A 28 -10.84 -10.74 -8.32
C PHE A 28 -11.19 -9.83 -7.14
N HIS A 29 -12.46 -9.88 -6.74
CA HIS A 29 -12.99 -9.27 -5.53
C HIS A 29 -14.02 -10.22 -4.91
N TYR A 30 -13.82 -10.60 -3.65
CA TYR A 30 -14.71 -11.52 -2.93
C TYR A 30 -15.90 -10.82 -2.26
N GLY A 31 -15.76 -9.54 -1.93
CA GLY A 31 -16.78 -8.74 -1.24
C GLY A 31 -16.60 -8.67 0.27
N SER A 32 -15.46 -9.11 0.82
CA SER A 32 -15.19 -8.95 2.26
C SER A 32 -14.94 -7.48 2.59
N THR A 33 -15.54 -7.04 3.68
CA THR A 33 -15.42 -5.67 4.19
C THR A 33 -14.08 -5.46 4.91
N ASP A 34 -13.63 -4.21 5.02
CA ASP A 34 -12.39 -3.87 5.74
C ASP A 34 -12.38 -4.39 7.20
N PRO A 35 -13.47 -4.24 8.00
CA PRO A 35 -13.51 -4.81 9.35
C PRO A 35 -13.33 -6.32 9.41
N GLU A 36 -13.84 -7.07 8.41
CA GLU A 36 -13.68 -8.52 8.34
C GLU A 36 -12.24 -8.91 8.05
N ILE A 37 -11.58 -8.24 7.09
CA ILE A 37 -10.17 -8.49 6.77
C ILE A 37 -9.27 -8.12 7.95
N ARG A 38 -9.56 -7.02 8.66
CA ARG A 38 -8.85 -6.65 9.90
C ARG A 38 -9.01 -7.69 11.00
N THR A 39 -10.24 -8.19 11.20
CA THR A 39 -10.53 -9.24 12.18
C THR A 39 -9.76 -10.52 11.85
N LEU A 40 -9.77 -10.92 10.58
CA LEU A 40 -9.00 -12.06 10.10
C LEU A 40 -7.50 -11.86 10.34
N THR A 41 -6.97 -10.68 10.01
CA THR A 41 -5.54 -10.38 10.17
C THR A 41 -5.13 -10.42 11.63
N SER A 42 -5.92 -9.81 12.52
CA SER A 42 -5.70 -9.87 13.97
C SER A 42 -5.69 -11.32 14.48
N TRP A 43 -6.65 -12.14 14.03
CA TRP A 43 -6.69 -13.55 14.37
C TRP A 43 -5.44 -14.30 13.88
N LEU A 44 -4.99 -14.08 12.64
CA LEU A 44 -3.77 -14.67 12.08
C LEU A 44 -2.53 -14.28 12.90
N LEU A 45 -2.39 -13.00 13.22
CA LEU A 45 -1.25 -12.47 13.98
C LEU A 45 -1.21 -12.98 15.43
N THR A 46 -2.37 -13.27 16.02
CA THR A 46 -2.52 -13.76 17.39
C THR A 46 -2.30 -15.28 17.48
N ASN A 47 -2.79 -16.03 16.49
CA ASN A 47 -2.79 -17.50 16.53
C ASN A 47 -1.61 -18.13 15.76
N SER A 48 -0.83 -17.33 15.03
CA SER A 48 0.36 -17.84 14.35
C SER A 48 1.46 -18.13 15.35
N THR A 49 1.86 -19.41 15.45
CA THR A 49 3.01 -19.85 16.24
C THR A 49 4.35 -19.41 15.63
N ASN A 50 4.37 -19.07 14.33
CA ASN A 50 5.55 -18.58 13.64
C ASN A 50 5.16 -17.48 12.64
N ARG A 51 5.37 -16.23 13.04
CA ARG A 51 5.06 -15.05 12.23
C ARG A 51 5.84 -14.96 10.91
N LYS A 52 7.02 -15.60 10.82
CA LYS A 52 7.76 -15.74 9.55
C LYS A 52 6.98 -16.53 8.49
N HIS A 53 6.03 -17.37 8.88
CA HIS A 53 5.13 -18.01 7.92
C HIS A 53 4.10 -17.05 7.33
N LEU A 54 3.65 -16.05 8.08
CA LEU A 54 2.77 -15.01 7.57
C LEU A 54 3.51 -14.13 6.55
N ALA A 55 4.78 -13.81 6.80
CA ALA A 55 5.63 -13.11 5.85
C ALA A 55 5.71 -13.84 4.48
N LYS A 56 5.81 -15.18 4.50
CA LYS A 56 5.80 -16.01 3.27
C LYS A 56 4.49 -15.98 2.48
N LEU A 57 3.39 -15.46 3.07
CA LEU A 57 2.12 -15.27 2.37
C LEU A 57 2.12 -13.99 1.53
N ILE A 58 2.84 -12.95 1.95
CA ILE A 58 2.84 -11.63 1.31
C ILE A 58 3.10 -11.72 -0.21
N PRO A 59 4.20 -12.33 -0.70
CA PRO A 59 4.45 -12.42 -2.14
C PRO A 59 3.42 -13.29 -2.87
N LYS A 60 2.80 -14.27 -2.18
CA LYS A 60 1.78 -15.14 -2.78
C LYS A 60 0.46 -14.39 -2.96
N LEU A 61 0.06 -13.62 -1.96
CA LEU A 61 -1.12 -12.74 -1.99
C LEU A 61 -0.94 -11.64 -3.04
N TRP A 62 0.23 -11.01 -3.06
CA TRP A 62 0.58 -10.01 -4.07
C TRP A 62 0.45 -10.56 -5.49
N LYS A 63 1.09 -11.70 -5.76
CA LYS A 63 1.02 -12.36 -7.07
C LYS A 63 -0.39 -12.76 -7.48
N ARG A 64 -1.24 -13.12 -6.52
CA ARG A 64 -2.64 -13.48 -6.77
C ARG A 64 -3.51 -12.25 -7.07
N HIS A 65 -3.11 -11.07 -6.58
CA HIS A 65 -3.62 -9.76 -6.97
C HIS A 65 -5.15 -9.60 -6.81
N GLY A 66 -5.71 -10.19 -5.77
CA GLY A 66 -7.10 -9.94 -5.34
C GLY A 66 -7.21 -8.63 -4.56
N ARG A 67 -8.36 -7.96 -4.61
CA ARG A 67 -8.58 -6.74 -3.79
C ARG A 67 -8.37 -7.00 -2.29
N GLU A 68 -8.99 -8.06 -1.77
CA GLU A 68 -8.83 -8.48 -0.38
C GLU A 68 -7.42 -8.97 -0.06
N ASP A 69 -6.72 -9.55 -1.04
CA ASP A 69 -5.34 -10.00 -0.86
C ASP A 69 -4.40 -8.84 -0.63
N LEU A 70 -4.51 -7.81 -1.46
CA LEU A 70 -3.67 -6.62 -1.35
C LEU A 70 -3.99 -5.84 -0.06
N LYS A 71 -5.26 -5.86 0.37
CA LYS A 71 -5.63 -5.34 1.69
C LYS A 71 -4.96 -6.11 2.83
N LEU A 72 -4.99 -7.44 2.77
CA LEU A 72 -4.32 -8.30 3.74
C LEU A 72 -2.81 -8.10 3.71
N VAL A 73 -2.19 -7.90 2.54
CA VAL A 73 -0.76 -7.56 2.42
C VAL A 73 -0.44 -6.28 3.20
N GLY A 74 -1.19 -5.20 2.99
CA GLY A 74 -0.95 -3.95 3.71
C GLY A 74 -1.07 -4.10 5.22
N LEU A 75 -2.06 -4.87 5.70
CA LEU A 75 -2.22 -5.14 7.12
C LEU A 75 -1.09 -6.01 7.68
N LEU A 76 -0.61 -7.01 6.92
CA LEU A 76 0.54 -7.83 7.34
C LEU A 76 1.82 -7.00 7.39
N LEU A 77 2.12 -6.19 6.38
CA LEU A 77 3.29 -5.31 6.36
C LEU A 77 3.25 -4.27 7.48
N ALA A 78 2.07 -3.76 7.83
CA ALA A 78 1.90 -2.81 8.92
C ALA A 78 2.13 -3.45 10.32
N ASN A 79 2.00 -4.77 10.47
CA ASN A 79 2.00 -5.43 11.78
C ASN A 79 3.14 -6.45 11.99
N LEU A 80 3.84 -6.86 10.93
CA LEU A 80 5.00 -7.73 11.04
C LEU A 80 6.26 -6.90 11.26
N SER A 81 7.11 -7.35 12.18
CA SER A 81 8.38 -6.69 12.48
C SER A 81 9.43 -6.98 11.40
N SER A 82 10.54 -6.24 11.41
CA SER A 82 11.68 -6.54 10.53
C SER A 82 12.27 -7.94 10.78
N GLU A 83 12.16 -8.48 12.00
CA GLU A 83 12.58 -9.85 12.31
C GLU A 83 11.64 -10.89 11.66
N ASP A 84 10.34 -10.62 11.66
CA ASP A 84 9.34 -11.50 11.05
C ASP A 84 9.47 -11.55 9.53
N LEU A 85 9.74 -10.39 8.91
CA LEU A 85 9.93 -10.25 7.47
C LEU A 85 11.33 -10.66 7.00
N GLY A 86 12.34 -10.54 7.87
CA GLY A 86 13.75 -10.66 7.52
C GLY A 86 14.33 -9.40 6.85
N GLU A 87 13.54 -8.34 6.73
CA GLU A 87 13.87 -7.09 6.05
C GLU A 87 12.98 -5.95 6.58
N ASN A 88 13.36 -4.70 6.35
CA ASN A 88 12.52 -3.55 6.65
C ASN A 88 11.18 -3.62 5.86
N PRO A 89 10.02 -3.35 6.50
CA PRO A 89 8.71 -3.46 5.83
C PRO A 89 8.55 -2.62 4.55
N TRP A 90 9.13 -1.42 4.51
CA TRP A 90 9.06 -0.55 3.31
C TRP A 90 9.91 -1.10 2.17
N ILE A 91 11.08 -1.65 2.49
CA ILE A 91 11.91 -2.34 1.49
C ILE A 91 11.18 -3.59 0.98
N THR A 92 10.56 -4.36 1.88
CA THR A 92 9.75 -5.52 1.49
C THR A 92 8.60 -5.12 0.56
N LEU A 93 7.91 -4.00 0.82
CA LEU A 93 6.87 -3.48 -0.06
C LEU A 93 7.40 -3.17 -1.47
N ILE A 94 8.52 -2.46 -1.57
CA ILE A 94 9.16 -2.09 -2.84
C ILE A 94 9.55 -3.31 -3.65
N HIS A 95 10.10 -4.33 -2.99
CA HIS A 95 10.45 -5.60 -3.63
C HIS A 95 9.23 -6.35 -4.19
N LEU A 96 8.00 -5.99 -3.82
CA LEU A 96 6.78 -6.53 -4.42
C LEU A 96 6.38 -5.81 -5.71
N PHE A 97 6.78 -4.55 -5.89
CA PHE A 97 6.33 -3.75 -7.02
C PHE A 97 6.80 -4.37 -8.35
N ASN A 98 5.87 -4.43 -9.29
CA ASN A 98 6.11 -4.75 -10.69
C ASN A 98 5.65 -3.57 -11.56
N ASP A 99 5.82 -3.66 -12.87
CA ASP A 99 5.62 -2.56 -13.82
C ASP A 99 4.17 -2.02 -13.93
N SER A 100 3.17 -2.63 -13.29
CA SER A 100 1.74 -2.35 -13.56
C SER A 100 0.85 -2.17 -12.33
N GLU A 101 1.42 -1.82 -11.18
CA GLU A 101 0.62 -1.71 -9.95
C GLU A 101 -0.23 -0.43 -9.93
N PRO A 102 -1.54 -0.50 -9.61
CA PRO A 102 -2.38 0.69 -9.53
C PRO A 102 -1.91 1.62 -8.43
N LEU A 103 -1.75 2.90 -8.77
CA LEU A 103 -1.31 3.94 -7.84
C LEU A 103 -2.16 4.00 -6.55
N GLU A 104 -3.47 3.80 -6.67
CA GLU A 104 -4.40 3.79 -5.55
C GLU A 104 -4.13 2.64 -4.58
N THR A 105 -3.81 1.45 -5.08
CA THR A 105 -3.46 0.29 -4.25
C THR A 105 -2.16 0.53 -3.49
N ILE A 106 -1.15 1.08 -4.17
CA ILE A 106 0.13 1.42 -3.53
C ILE A 106 -0.10 2.42 -2.41
N LEU A 107 -0.89 3.47 -2.67
CA LEU A 107 -1.20 4.50 -1.69
C LEU A 107 -1.95 3.92 -0.49
N GLU A 108 -2.98 3.09 -0.70
CA GLU A 108 -3.75 2.47 0.38
C GLU A 108 -2.87 1.62 1.31
N ILE A 109 -1.95 0.84 0.73
CA ILE A 109 -1.02 0.00 1.49
C ILE A 109 -0.01 0.88 2.25
N ALA A 110 0.54 1.89 1.60
CA ALA A 110 1.48 2.81 2.22
C ALA A 110 0.84 3.58 3.39
N GLU A 111 -0.42 4.03 3.24
CA GLU A 111 -1.18 4.66 4.32
C GLU A 111 -1.43 3.71 5.49
N GLU A 112 -1.74 2.43 5.22
CA GLU A 112 -1.89 1.41 6.25
C GLU A 112 -0.60 1.21 7.04
N MET A 113 0.54 1.14 6.35
CA MET A 113 1.85 1.00 6.97
C MET A 113 2.22 2.25 7.79
N ASN A 114 1.99 3.45 7.26
CA ASN A 114 2.35 4.68 7.98
C ASN A 114 1.49 4.94 9.23
N ARG A 115 0.30 4.35 9.30
CA ARG A 115 -0.54 4.35 10.52
C ARG A 115 0.03 3.46 11.64
N SER A 116 0.95 2.54 11.32
CA SER A 116 1.64 1.70 12.29
C SER A 116 2.90 2.38 12.86
N GLU A 117 3.66 1.65 13.68
CA GLU A 117 4.99 2.07 14.15
C GLU A 117 6.02 2.17 13.00
N ASN A 118 5.76 1.50 11.87
CA ASN A 118 6.59 1.55 10.67
C ASN A 118 6.35 2.84 9.88
N LYS A 119 6.78 3.97 10.44
CA LYS A 119 6.70 5.28 9.77
C LYS A 119 7.46 5.27 8.46
N ILE A 120 7.02 6.13 7.53
CA ILE A 120 7.63 6.32 6.22
C ILE A 120 9.14 6.59 6.37
N PRO A 121 9.99 6.08 5.44
CA PRO A 121 11.42 6.32 5.46
C PRO A 121 11.81 7.80 5.46
N ASP A 122 13.05 8.07 5.82
CA ASP A 122 13.60 9.42 5.90
C ASP A 122 13.81 10.08 4.52
N ASP A 123 14.24 11.35 4.55
CA ASP A 123 14.43 12.17 3.36
C ASP A 123 15.51 11.60 2.45
N GLU A 124 16.63 11.11 3.02
CA GLU A 124 17.72 10.50 2.25
C GLU A 124 17.22 9.29 1.45
N TRP A 125 16.41 8.46 2.08
CA TRP A 125 15.82 7.29 1.45
C TRP A 125 14.85 7.67 0.33
N LEU A 126 14.00 8.69 0.54
CA LEU A 126 13.03 9.16 -0.47
C LEU A 126 13.72 9.80 -1.68
N ILE A 127 14.81 10.53 -1.46
CA ILE A 127 15.65 11.08 -2.53
C ILE A 127 16.27 9.94 -3.33
N ALA A 128 16.91 8.97 -2.66
CA ALA A 128 17.54 7.82 -3.32
C ALA A 128 16.54 6.99 -4.12
N MET A 129 15.30 6.85 -3.63
CA MET A 129 14.21 6.22 -4.37
C MET A 129 13.86 7.02 -5.62
N ALA A 130 13.68 8.33 -5.51
CA ALA A 130 13.28 9.18 -6.63
C ALA A 130 14.29 9.18 -7.78
N GLU A 131 15.58 9.03 -7.46
CA GLU A 131 16.66 8.98 -8.46
C GLU A 131 16.70 7.69 -9.29
N GLN A 132 16.02 6.61 -8.86
CA GLN A 132 16.08 5.32 -9.55
C GLN A 132 15.40 5.34 -10.93
N SER A 133 14.22 5.98 -11.04
CA SER A 133 13.48 6.11 -12.29
C SER A 133 12.33 7.11 -12.16
N SER A 134 11.72 7.48 -13.28
CA SER A 134 10.50 8.30 -13.29
C SER A 134 9.34 7.69 -12.50
N LEU A 135 9.16 6.38 -12.57
CA LEU A 135 8.13 5.66 -11.80
C LEU A 135 8.44 5.71 -10.31
N TRP A 136 9.68 5.47 -9.92
CA TRP A 136 10.11 5.50 -8.52
C TRP A 136 10.02 6.92 -7.93
N HIS A 137 10.28 7.95 -8.72
CA HIS A 137 10.03 9.35 -8.34
C HIS A 137 8.55 9.59 -8.05
N GLN A 138 7.64 9.07 -8.88
CA GLN A 138 6.21 9.19 -8.63
C GLN A 138 5.79 8.48 -7.34
N ILE A 139 6.32 7.29 -7.08
CA ILE A 139 6.08 6.53 -5.85
C ILE A 139 6.63 7.25 -4.62
N ALA A 140 7.84 7.79 -4.70
CA ALA A 140 8.43 8.59 -3.62
C ALA A 140 7.53 9.78 -3.25
N LEU A 141 6.93 10.43 -4.26
CA LEU A 141 5.98 11.52 -4.04
C LEU A 141 4.69 11.06 -3.33
N LEU A 142 4.19 9.85 -3.62
CA LEU A 142 3.08 9.29 -2.87
C LEU A 142 3.43 9.12 -1.40
N PHE A 143 4.62 8.60 -1.09
CA PHE A 143 5.05 8.43 0.29
C PHE A 143 5.19 9.78 0.98
N ILE A 144 5.78 10.78 0.34
CA ILE A 144 5.80 12.16 0.87
C ILE A 144 4.38 12.64 1.19
N SER A 145 3.41 12.32 0.34
CA SER A 145 2.03 12.80 0.47
C SER A 145 1.27 12.33 1.70
N ILE A 146 1.75 11.28 2.36
CA ILE A 146 1.12 10.65 3.53
C ILE A 146 1.96 10.81 4.81
N ARG A 147 3.09 11.52 4.76
CA ARG A 147 3.89 11.89 5.94
C ARG A 147 3.13 12.87 6.82
N GLU A 148 3.25 12.71 8.14
CA GLU A 148 2.62 13.61 9.11
C GLU A 148 3.27 15.01 9.09
N GLN A 149 4.59 15.07 8.92
CA GLN A 149 5.38 16.30 8.82
C GLN A 149 5.27 17.00 7.45
N GLY A 150 4.59 16.40 6.48
CA GLY A 150 4.51 16.91 5.11
C GLY A 150 5.82 16.78 4.33
N ALA A 151 6.03 17.69 3.38
CA ALA A 151 7.13 17.63 2.43
C ALA A 151 8.46 18.15 3.00
N GLY A 152 8.44 19.17 3.86
CA GLY A 152 9.66 19.78 4.39
C GLY A 152 10.61 20.21 3.27
N ASP A 153 11.87 19.82 3.39
CA ASP A 153 12.95 20.14 2.43
C ASP A 153 12.85 19.35 1.10
N LEU A 154 11.91 18.40 1.00
CA LEU A 154 11.68 17.61 -0.22
C LEU A 154 10.83 18.32 -1.27
N GLU A 155 10.57 19.63 -1.13
CA GLU A 155 9.79 20.40 -2.11
C GLU A 155 10.37 20.28 -3.54
N HIS A 156 11.70 20.22 -3.65
CA HIS A 156 12.38 20.03 -4.92
C HIS A 156 11.99 18.72 -5.62
N LEU A 157 11.66 17.65 -4.89
CA LEU A 157 11.17 16.39 -5.47
C LEU A 157 9.75 16.55 -6.01
N ILE A 158 8.90 17.38 -5.39
CA ILE A 158 7.53 17.64 -5.84
C ILE A 158 7.53 18.40 -7.16
N THR A 159 8.42 19.39 -7.28
CA THR A 159 8.49 20.27 -8.46
C THR A 159 9.16 19.59 -9.66
N THR A 160 10.12 18.70 -9.42
CA THR A 160 10.84 17.99 -10.49
C THR A 160 10.18 16.68 -10.93
N ALA A 161 9.20 16.16 -10.17
CA ALA A 161 8.54 14.89 -10.49
C ALA A 161 7.95 14.87 -11.91
N PRO A 162 8.10 13.75 -12.65
CA PRO A 162 7.51 13.58 -13.98
C PRO A 162 5.99 13.53 -13.89
N SER A 163 5.32 14.01 -14.95
CA SER A 163 3.86 14.01 -15.02
C SER A 163 3.28 12.61 -14.88
N GLY A 164 2.23 12.46 -14.09
CA GLY A 164 1.54 11.19 -13.86
C GLY A 164 0.07 11.21 -14.27
N GLY A 165 -0.66 10.18 -13.83
CA GLY A 165 -2.11 10.11 -14.01
C GLY A 165 -2.88 11.13 -13.16
N GLU A 166 -4.20 11.20 -13.33
CA GLU A 166 -5.05 12.20 -12.67
C GLU A 166 -4.92 12.19 -11.13
N LEU A 167 -4.95 11.00 -10.51
CA LEU A 167 -4.79 10.85 -9.06
C LEU A 167 -3.44 11.39 -8.57
N PHE A 168 -2.37 11.05 -9.29
CA PHE A 168 -1.02 11.53 -8.98
C PHE A 168 -0.95 13.05 -9.04
N GLU A 169 -1.45 13.66 -10.12
CA GLU A 169 -1.41 15.11 -10.29
C GLU A 169 -2.28 15.85 -9.25
N LYS A 170 -3.39 15.26 -8.83
CA LYS A 170 -4.20 15.80 -7.73
C LYS A 170 -3.43 15.79 -6.41
N ILE A 171 -2.71 14.71 -6.10
CA ILE A 171 -1.86 14.61 -4.91
C ILE A 171 -0.73 15.63 -4.96
N ARG A 172 -0.03 15.73 -6.11
CA ARG A 172 1.04 16.69 -6.34
C ARG A 172 0.59 18.13 -6.10
N LYS A 173 -0.55 18.53 -6.68
CA LYS A 173 -1.14 19.86 -6.48
C LYS A 173 -1.46 20.14 -5.01
N ARG A 174 -2.03 19.16 -4.30
CA ARG A 174 -2.30 19.29 -2.86
C ARG A 174 -1.02 19.56 -2.07
N LEU A 175 0.05 18.81 -2.34
CA LEU A 175 1.32 18.97 -1.64
C LEU A 175 1.95 20.36 -1.87
N LEU A 176 1.93 20.86 -3.11
CA LEU A 176 2.42 22.20 -3.42
C LEU A 176 1.64 23.29 -2.67
N THR A 177 0.32 23.17 -2.56
CA THR A 177 -0.50 24.14 -1.81
C THR A 177 -0.23 24.07 -0.31
N SER A 178 -0.10 22.87 0.26
CA SER A 178 0.19 22.68 1.68
C SER A 178 1.56 23.22 2.08
N ASN A 179 2.60 23.04 1.25
CA ASN A 179 3.94 23.53 1.57
C ASN A 179 4.03 25.06 1.57
N ASN A 180 3.38 25.70 0.59
CA ASN A 180 3.29 27.16 0.52
C ASN A 180 2.59 27.78 1.73
N SER A 181 1.71 27.03 2.41
CA SER A 181 0.99 27.51 3.59
C SER A 181 1.82 27.42 4.89
N ASN A 182 2.85 26.56 4.92
CA ASN A 182 3.75 26.41 6.07
C ASN A 182 4.97 27.34 6.01
N ALA A 183 5.22 27.98 4.86
CA ALA A 183 6.32 28.91 4.62
C ALA A 183 5.92 30.40 4.73
N ALA A 184 4.65 30.69 5.03
CA ALA A 184 4.10 32.03 5.22
C ALA A 184 3.79 32.29 6.69
#